data_AF-A0A1E4Q295-F1
#
_entry.id   AF-A0A1E4Q295-F1
#
_cell.length_a   1.000
_cell.length_b   1.000
_cell.length_c   1.000
_cell.angle_alpha   90.00
_cell.angle_beta   90.00
_cell.angle_gamma   90.00
#
_symmetry.space_group_name_H-M   'P 1'
#
loop_
_entity.id
_entity.type
_entity.pdbx_description
1 polymer ?
#
loop_
_entity_poly.entity_id
_entity_poly.type
_entity_poly.pdbx_seq_one_letter_code
_entity_poly.pdbx_strand_id
1 'polypeptide(L)'
;MAFRIVDSYSAASAGNEVLLVRDNWNDWFTWVTQFYVIVVTPDNRRIEIGQVKIARRGMTRESATTAALLPPTFSELDNSWFSIGQSENYYEQLNELGEAYRNYYLAAIRDIAHNLVLLDEMSGEEVLGRSLLRDIDIDRVRNRFNRLAAGNPALTEFAFRFTFPQDLRTENAPPQLTFKVRPGSNPPTNVHVVIGRNGVGKTRCFDYLSRAFLGLPAREGGSAGVIGPISETGVLNPFVGKGHGFAGLVTVSFSPFDEYGPLVTSNSRLEVRYAYIGLIKESAEQVSSAGSENDETATLTIKGRPELARDFLKSISACRGAARRRRWLRAVDLLEADPLFLDANARSVIDDATDGWEDRTNKWFRRLSSGHSVVLLTITRLVELIEEKSLVLIDEPEGHLHPPLLSAFVRALSELLIDRNGVGIIATHSPVVLQEVPRLCAWVLNRTGLAARADRPDLETFGENVGILTREVFGLEVVQTGFHRLISEAVERGGYQYALEQYGDRLGGEARALVRALSFTRPPNGTATSDN
;
A
#
# COMPACT_ATOMS: atom_id res chain seq x y z
N MET A 1 25.95 24.05 18.29
CA MET A 1 25.92 23.19 17.08
C MET A 1 25.78 24.12 15.89
N ALA A 2 26.63 23.97 14.87
CA ALA A 2 26.65 24.87 13.72
C ALA A 2 26.06 24.18 12.47
N PHE A 3 25.37 24.94 11.64
CA PHE A 3 24.97 24.58 10.30
C PHE A 3 26.03 25.10 9.33
N ARG A 4 26.47 24.27 8.40
CA ARG A 4 27.47 24.63 7.39
C ARG A 4 27.04 24.17 6.00
N ILE A 5 27.12 25.06 5.04
CA ILE A 5 26.79 24.78 3.63
C ILE A 5 28.00 24.11 2.97
N VAL A 6 27.76 23.01 2.26
CA VAL A 6 28.80 22.23 1.57
C VAL A 6 28.34 21.81 0.18
N ASP A 7 29.29 21.53 -0.72
CA ASP A 7 28.97 21.10 -2.09
C ASP A 7 28.92 19.57 -2.25
N SER A 8 29.34 18.80 -1.24
CA SER A 8 29.41 17.33 -1.33
C SER A 8 29.04 16.63 -0.02
N TYR A 9 28.40 15.46 -0.16
CA TYR A 9 28.12 14.50 0.91
C TYR A 9 29.37 14.02 1.64
N SER A 10 30.53 14.02 0.98
CA SER A 10 31.82 13.59 1.54
C SER A 10 32.60 14.70 2.25
N ALA A 11 32.02 15.91 2.36
CA ALA A 11 32.70 17.05 2.97
C ALA A 11 33.21 16.73 4.38
N ALA A 12 34.48 17.06 4.66
CA ALA A 12 35.09 16.81 5.96
C ALA A 12 34.34 17.52 7.09
N SER A 13 34.29 16.91 8.27
CA SER A 13 33.59 17.42 9.45
C SER A 13 34.44 17.27 10.70
N ALA A 14 34.34 18.24 11.61
CA ALA A 14 35.00 18.20 12.92
C ALA A 14 34.11 17.58 14.03
N GLY A 15 32.94 17.05 13.65
CA GLY A 15 31.94 16.49 14.56
C GLY A 15 30.99 17.55 15.12
N ASN A 16 29.81 17.10 15.58
CA ASN A 16 28.78 17.93 16.21
C ASN A 16 28.30 19.14 15.37
N GLU A 17 28.03 18.91 14.09
CA GLU A 17 27.54 19.92 13.14
C GLU A 17 26.45 19.37 12.21
N VAL A 18 25.75 20.29 11.55
CA VAL A 18 24.80 19.98 10.47
C VAL A 18 25.42 20.42 9.15
N LEU A 19 25.50 19.50 8.20
CA LEU A 19 25.89 19.82 6.83
C LEU A 19 24.64 20.01 5.98
N LEU A 20 24.53 21.18 5.35
CA LEU A 20 23.55 21.49 4.32
C LEU A 20 24.23 21.31 2.96
N VAL A 21 24.07 20.12 2.38
CA VAL A 21 24.62 19.81 1.07
C VAL A 21 23.76 20.49 0.01
N ARG A 22 24.39 21.29 -0.85
CA ARG A 22 23.69 21.96 -1.94
C ARG A 22 23.08 20.96 -2.91
N ASP A 23 21.84 21.23 -3.29
CA ASP A 23 21.18 20.56 -4.39
C ASP A 23 20.98 21.57 -5.53
N ASN A 24 21.19 21.13 -6.76
CA ASN A 24 20.97 21.94 -7.95
C ASN A 24 19.51 21.88 -8.43
N TRP A 25 18.62 21.24 -7.65
CA TRP A 25 17.19 21.18 -7.95
C TRP A 25 16.58 22.58 -8.12
N ASN A 26 15.97 22.80 -9.29
CA ASN A 26 15.37 24.06 -9.69
C ASN A 26 13.84 23.93 -9.83
N ASP A 27 13.09 24.52 -8.92
CA ASP A 27 11.63 24.56 -9.05
C ASP A 27 11.22 25.58 -10.12
N TRP A 28 10.52 25.09 -11.15
CA TRP A 28 10.01 25.87 -12.28
C TRP A 28 11.09 26.73 -12.97
N PHE A 29 12.34 26.23 -13.05
CA PHE A 29 13.50 26.95 -13.58
C PHE A 29 13.78 28.31 -12.88
N THR A 30 13.20 28.51 -11.70
CA THR A 30 13.24 29.80 -11.00
C THR A 30 13.87 29.65 -9.62
N TRP A 31 13.35 28.76 -8.77
CA TRP A 31 13.73 28.71 -7.36
C TRP A 31 14.74 27.60 -7.07
N VAL A 32 15.85 27.93 -6.41
CA VAL A 32 16.84 26.96 -5.93
C VAL A 32 16.89 27.07 -4.40
N THR A 33 16.07 26.27 -3.74
CA THR A 33 15.79 26.32 -2.29
C THR A 33 16.16 25.05 -1.55
N GLN A 34 16.52 23.99 -2.28
CA GLN A 34 16.67 22.64 -1.74
C GLN A 34 18.09 22.36 -1.24
N PHE A 35 18.16 21.68 -0.10
CA PHE A 35 19.39 21.15 0.49
C PHE A 35 19.14 19.72 0.97
N TYR A 36 20.20 18.91 0.97
CA TYR A 36 20.22 17.64 1.69
C TYR A 36 20.90 17.81 3.04
N VAL A 37 20.28 17.27 4.09
CA VAL A 37 20.73 17.44 5.48
C VAL A 37 21.46 16.19 5.94
N ILE A 38 22.69 16.39 6.40
CA ILE A 38 23.48 15.37 7.11
C ILE A 38 23.80 15.91 8.50
N VAL A 39 23.41 15.17 9.54
CA VAL A 39 23.82 15.43 10.91
C VAL A 39 25.10 14.64 11.20
N VAL A 40 26.14 15.32 11.67
CA VAL A 40 27.37 14.68 12.16
C VAL A 40 27.36 14.76 13.68
N THR A 41 27.22 13.62 14.34
CA THR A 41 27.16 13.54 15.80
C THR A 41 28.53 13.77 16.45
N PRO A 42 28.61 13.95 17.79
CA PRO A 42 29.89 14.12 18.49
C PRO A 42 30.87 12.96 18.32
N ASP A 43 30.38 11.74 18.09
CA ASP A 43 31.15 10.53 17.77
C ASP A 43 31.48 10.39 16.27
N ASN A 44 31.31 11.45 15.47
CA ASN A 44 31.57 11.50 14.02
C ASN A 44 30.69 10.56 13.16
N ARG A 45 29.60 10.04 13.70
CA ARG A 45 28.62 9.29 12.90
C ARG A 45 27.82 10.25 12.03
N ARG A 46 27.69 9.93 10.74
CA ARG A 46 26.88 10.68 9.78
C ARG A 46 25.48 10.08 9.70
N ILE A 47 24.48 10.92 9.90
CA ILE A 47 23.07 10.53 9.85
C ILE A 47 22.41 11.36 8.77
N GLU A 48 21.94 10.70 7.72
CA GLU A 48 21.23 11.33 6.62
C GLU A 48 19.78 11.59 7.03
N ILE A 49 19.42 12.87 7.18
CA ILE A 49 18.08 13.28 7.60
C ILE A 49 17.15 13.36 6.38
N GLY A 50 17.67 13.84 5.25
CA GLY A 50 16.92 13.98 4.00
C GLY A 50 16.86 15.42 3.51
N GLN A 51 15.86 15.73 2.69
CA GLN A 51 15.74 17.02 2.02
C GLN A 51 14.99 18.07 2.86
N VAL A 52 15.52 19.30 2.84
CA VAL A 52 14.86 20.50 3.36
C VAL A 52 14.85 21.57 2.27
N LYS A 53 13.75 22.33 2.17
CA LYS A 53 13.73 23.57 1.40
C LYS A 53 13.76 24.76 2.36
N ILE A 54 14.63 25.71 2.09
CA ILE A 54 14.85 26.91 2.90
C ILE A 54 14.59 28.12 2.00
N ALA A 55 13.88 29.12 2.48
CA ALA A 55 13.60 30.36 1.76
C ALA A 55 13.68 31.57 2.68
N ARG A 56 13.82 32.74 2.06
CA ARG A 56 13.81 34.04 2.73
C ARG A 56 12.58 34.84 2.29
N ARG A 57 12.00 35.58 3.22
CA ARG A 57 10.93 36.55 2.99
C ARG A 57 11.36 37.56 1.93
N GLY A 58 10.47 37.82 0.96
CA GLY A 58 10.73 38.78 -0.12
C GLY A 58 11.69 38.25 -1.19
N MET A 59 11.93 36.94 -1.27
CA MET A 59 12.67 36.36 -2.39
C MET A 59 11.95 36.62 -3.71
N THR A 60 12.69 37.13 -4.69
CA THR A 60 12.21 37.41 -6.05
C THR A 60 12.90 36.50 -7.05
N ARG A 61 12.47 36.51 -8.32
CA ARG A 61 13.11 35.74 -9.39
C ARG A 61 14.59 36.11 -9.60
N GLU A 62 14.96 37.35 -9.30
CA GLU A 62 16.33 37.84 -9.38
C GLU A 62 17.21 37.39 -8.20
N SER A 63 16.58 36.94 -7.11
CA SER A 63 17.22 36.49 -5.86
C SER A 63 16.77 35.08 -5.45
N ALA A 64 16.52 34.22 -6.44
CA ALA A 64 15.81 32.96 -6.25
C ALA A 64 16.68 31.80 -5.73
N THR A 65 18.00 32.02 -5.59
CA THR A 65 18.97 31.02 -5.11
C THR A 65 19.28 31.21 -3.64
N THR A 66 18.75 30.32 -2.81
CA THR A 66 18.85 30.40 -1.35
C THR A 66 20.30 30.29 -0.87
N ALA A 67 21.09 29.39 -1.49
CA ALA A 67 22.50 29.19 -1.14
C ALA A 67 23.39 30.42 -1.42
N ALA A 68 22.92 31.38 -2.23
CA ALA A 68 23.63 32.64 -2.48
C ALA A 68 23.32 33.70 -1.40
N LEU A 69 22.20 33.54 -0.68
CA LEU A 69 21.72 34.48 0.33
C LEU A 69 22.02 34.01 1.76
N LEU A 70 22.16 32.70 1.97
CA LEU A 70 22.47 32.12 3.27
C LEU A 70 23.93 32.36 3.68
N PRO A 71 24.21 32.61 4.98
CA PRO A 71 25.57 32.57 5.50
C PRO A 71 26.21 31.19 5.27
N PRO A 72 27.52 31.10 4.96
CA PRO A 72 28.21 29.82 4.77
C PRO A 72 28.14 28.91 6.01
N THR A 73 28.12 29.53 7.19
CA THR A 73 27.96 28.87 8.49
C THR A 73 27.06 29.73 9.39
N PHE A 74 26.16 29.10 10.14
CA PHE A 74 25.28 29.77 11.11
C PHE A 74 24.89 28.85 12.27
N SER A 75 24.47 29.40 13.40
CA SER A 75 23.89 28.63 14.52
C SER A 75 22.36 28.58 14.46
N GLU A 76 21.75 29.66 13.99
CA GLU A 76 20.30 29.84 13.80
C GLU A 76 20.05 30.82 12.66
N LEU A 77 18.88 30.72 12.03
CA LEU A 77 18.42 31.66 11.02
C LEU A 77 17.59 32.78 11.67
N ASP A 78 17.73 34.00 11.15
CA ASP A 78 16.95 35.15 11.61
C ASP A 78 15.48 35.12 11.14
N ASN A 79 14.68 36.10 11.60
CA ASN A 79 13.24 36.18 11.32
C ASN A 79 12.86 36.34 9.84
N SER A 80 13.81 36.63 8.96
CA SER A 80 13.55 36.70 7.52
C SER A 80 13.53 35.32 6.85
N TRP A 81 13.91 34.24 7.54
CA TRP A 81 13.98 32.90 6.96
C TRP A 81 12.85 31.99 7.41
N PHE A 82 12.57 30.98 6.60
CA PHE A 82 11.67 29.89 6.90
C PHE A 82 12.05 28.65 6.09
N SER A 83 11.76 27.46 6.62
CA SER A 83 12.07 26.20 5.97
C SER A 83 10.95 25.18 6.09
N ILE A 84 11.03 24.11 5.31
CA ILE A 84 10.21 22.92 5.53
C ILE A 84 10.94 21.65 5.09
N GLY A 85 10.91 20.62 5.94
CA GLY A 85 11.30 19.26 5.56
C GLY A 85 10.42 18.71 4.43
N GLN A 86 11.03 18.08 3.43
CA GLN A 86 10.32 17.66 2.20
C GLN A 86 9.68 16.26 2.27
N SER A 87 9.79 15.57 3.41
CA SER A 87 9.20 14.25 3.61
C SER A 87 8.93 13.98 5.10
N GLU A 88 8.10 12.98 5.41
CA GLU A 88 7.94 12.53 6.80
C GLU A 88 9.21 11.93 7.37
N ASN A 89 10.00 11.23 6.54
CA ASN A 89 11.28 10.64 6.92
C ASN A 89 12.21 11.70 7.54
N TYR A 90 12.17 12.94 7.04
CA TYR A 90 12.92 14.05 7.61
C TYR A 90 12.64 14.24 9.10
N TYR A 91 11.36 14.38 9.47
CA TYR A 91 10.97 14.59 10.86
C TYR A 91 11.14 13.31 11.71
N GLU A 92 10.94 12.13 11.11
CA GLU A 92 11.19 10.84 11.77
C GLU A 92 12.67 10.67 12.14
N GLN A 93 13.59 10.99 11.22
CA GLN A 93 15.04 10.97 11.48
C GLN A 93 15.41 11.95 12.60
N LEU A 94 14.81 13.15 12.63
CA LEU A 94 15.05 14.10 13.72
C LEU A 94 14.50 13.61 15.07
N ASN A 95 13.37 12.91 15.07
CA ASN A 95 12.83 12.29 16.29
C ASN A 95 13.78 11.22 16.87
N GLU A 96 14.49 10.48 16.03
CA GLU A 96 15.49 9.48 16.47
C GLU A 96 16.72 10.10 17.15
N LEU A 97 16.99 11.39 16.92
CA LEU A 97 18.07 12.13 17.59
C LEU A 97 17.68 12.63 18.98
N GLY A 98 16.41 12.46 19.37
CA GLY A 98 15.87 12.86 20.66
C GLY A 98 15.20 14.24 20.64
N GLU A 99 14.27 14.43 21.57
CA GLU A 99 13.40 15.60 21.65
C GLU A 99 14.17 16.93 21.72
N ALA A 100 15.19 17.01 22.58
CA ALA A 100 15.98 18.23 22.74
C ALA A 100 16.70 18.63 21.44
N TYR A 101 17.28 17.65 20.74
CA TYR A 101 17.99 17.90 19.49
C TYR A 101 17.02 18.33 18.38
N ARG A 102 15.90 17.61 18.24
CA ARG A 102 14.85 17.93 17.26
C ARG A 102 14.33 19.35 17.43
N ASN A 103 13.94 19.71 18.65
CA ASN A 103 13.36 21.03 18.94
C ASN A 103 14.37 22.15 18.67
N TYR A 104 15.64 21.97 19.08
CA TYR A 104 16.71 22.91 18.75
C TYR A 104 16.88 23.07 17.24
N TYR A 105 17.00 21.94 16.52
CA TYR A 105 17.24 21.94 15.08
C TYR A 105 16.10 22.63 14.32
N LEU A 106 14.85 22.26 14.59
CA LEU A 106 13.68 22.81 13.88
C LEU A 106 13.46 24.29 14.17
N ALA A 107 13.76 24.73 15.40
CA ALA A 107 13.74 26.15 15.75
C ALA A 107 14.86 26.92 15.03
N ALA A 108 16.10 26.40 15.04
CA ALA A 108 17.25 27.05 14.44
C ALA A 108 17.14 27.23 12.92
N ILE A 109 16.53 26.27 12.22
CA ILE A 109 16.29 26.35 10.78
C ILE A 109 14.95 27.01 10.41
N ARG A 110 14.14 27.37 11.41
CA ARG A 110 12.82 28.03 11.28
C ARG A 110 11.82 27.22 10.47
N ASP A 111 11.62 25.98 10.88
CA ASP A 111 10.71 25.05 10.22
C ASP A 111 9.23 25.44 10.41
N ILE A 112 8.50 25.60 9.31
CA ILE A 112 7.09 26.03 9.30
C ILE A 112 6.12 24.92 9.72
N ALA A 113 6.53 23.65 9.68
CA ALA A 113 5.72 22.58 10.26
C ALA A 113 5.86 22.58 11.78
N HIS A 114 7.02 22.90 12.33
CA HIS A 114 7.21 23.07 13.77
C HIS A 114 6.49 24.31 14.32
N ASN A 115 6.47 25.41 13.56
CA ASN A 115 5.82 26.67 13.95
C ASN A 115 4.72 27.07 12.95
N LEU A 116 3.46 26.71 13.24
CA LEU A 116 2.32 27.04 12.37
C LEU A 116 2.00 28.54 12.31
N VAL A 117 2.39 29.32 13.32
CA VAL A 117 2.25 30.79 13.25
C VAL A 117 3.15 31.34 12.15
N LEU A 118 4.37 30.81 12.02
CA LEU A 118 5.28 31.16 10.93
C LEU A 118 4.73 30.75 9.56
N LEU A 119 4.07 29.59 9.45
CA LEU A 119 3.39 29.18 8.22
C LEU A 119 2.33 30.22 7.80
N ASP A 120 1.51 30.68 8.75
CA ASP A 120 0.47 31.68 8.51
C ASP A 120 1.08 33.03 8.11
N GLU A 121 2.16 33.47 8.75
CA GLU A 121 2.85 34.71 8.41
C GLU A 121 3.46 34.71 7.00
N MET A 122 3.92 33.55 6.53
CA MET A 122 4.59 33.41 5.22
C MET A 122 3.64 33.00 4.10
N SER A 123 2.33 32.85 4.36
CA SER A 123 1.35 32.36 3.39
C SER A 123 1.25 33.21 2.11
N GLY A 124 1.64 34.49 2.18
CA GLY A 124 1.65 35.43 1.05
C GLY A 124 2.91 35.36 0.17
N GLU A 125 3.95 34.63 0.57
CA GLU A 125 5.21 34.55 -0.18
C GLU A 125 5.08 33.61 -1.38
N GLU A 126 5.41 34.10 -2.59
CA GLU A 126 5.31 33.30 -3.82
C GLU A 126 6.17 32.02 -3.75
N VAL A 127 7.36 32.14 -3.14
CA VAL A 127 8.32 31.02 -2.98
C VAL A 127 7.77 29.90 -2.09
N LEU A 128 6.88 30.22 -1.13
CA LEU A 128 6.27 29.22 -0.25
C LEU A 128 5.41 28.24 -1.08
N GLY A 129 4.47 28.77 -1.87
CA GLY A 129 3.58 27.94 -2.68
C GLY A 129 4.27 27.31 -3.90
N ARG A 130 5.15 28.05 -4.58
CA ARG A 130 5.75 27.58 -5.85
C ARG A 130 6.98 26.69 -5.70
N SER A 131 7.65 26.73 -4.54
CA SER A 131 8.85 25.93 -4.28
C SER A 131 8.71 25.05 -3.04
N LEU A 132 8.54 25.64 -1.85
CA LEU A 132 8.55 24.88 -0.59
C LEU A 132 7.41 23.86 -0.49
N LEU A 133 6.21 24.25 -0.91
CA LEU A 133 4.99 23.43 -0.87
C LEU A 133 4.60 22.88 -2.25
N ARG A 134 5.50 22.91 -3.23
CA ARG A 134 5.22 22.48 -4.62
C ARG A 134 4.57 21.09 -4.68
N ASP A 135 5.10 20.15 -3.90
CA ASP A 135 4.67 18.75 -3.86
C ASP A 135 4.07 18.37 -2.50
N ILE A 136 3.67 19.36 -1.69
CA ILE A 136 3.23 19.20 -0.30
C ILE A 136 1.96 20.01 -0.07
N ASP A 137 0.86 19.32 0.23
CA ASP A 137 -0.40 19.96 0.61
C ASP A 137 -0.24 20.74 1.94
N ILE A 138 -0.77 21.96 2.00
CA ILE A 138 -0.74 22.80 3.21
C ILE A 138 -1.45 22.16 4.41
N ASP A 139 -2.52 21.39 4.18
CA ASP A 139 -3.22 20.66 5.24
C ASP A 139 -2.34 19.55 5.80
N ARG A 140 -1.47 18.97 4.98
CA ARG A 140 -0.46 18.00 5.44
C ARG A 140 0.58 18.65 6.35
N VAL A 141 0.94 19.91 6.07
CA VAL A 141 1.85 20.70 6.92
C VAL A 141 1.22 20.96 8.29
N ARG A 142 0.00 21.53 8.30
CA ARG A 142 -0.74 21.89 9.52
C ARG A 142 -1.03 20.70 10.42
N ASN A 143 -1.21 19.52 9.83
CA ASN A 143 -1.54 18.31 10.58
C ASN A 143 -0.31 17.41 10.76
N ARG A 144 0.03 16.61 9.74
CA ARG A 144 1.01 15.52 9.88
C ARG A 144 2.40 16.03 10.20
N PHE A 145 2.95 16.94 9.40
CA PHE A 145 4.31 17.41 9.64
C PHE A 145 4.42 18.11 10.99
N ASN A 146 3.41 18.90 11.39
CA ASN A 146 3.37 19.49 12.72
C ASN A 146 3.40 18.45 13.85
N ARG A 147 2.59 17.39 13.77
CA ARG A 147 2.61 16.30 14.77
C ARG A 147 3.98 15.62 14.85
N LEU A 148 4.61 15.32 13.71
CA LEU A 148 5.95 14.72 13.67
C LEU A 148 7.03 15.67 14.20
N ALA A 149 6.95 16.96 13.84
CA ALA A 149 7.83 18.01 14.33
C ALA A 149 7.70 18.23 15.84
N ALA A 150 6.52 17.99 16.40
CA ALA A 150 6.25 18.00 17.84
C ALA A 150 6.61 16.67 18.54
N GLY A 151 6.99 15.63 17.81
CA GLY A 151 7.32 14.31 18.37
C GLY A 151 6.12 13.46 18.77
N ASN A 152 4.94 13.71 18.21
CA ASN A 152 3.73 12.94 18.49
C ASN A 152 3.40 11.99 17.32
N PRO A 153 3.83 10.71 17.37
CA PRO A 153 3.57 9.74 16.31
C PRO A 153 2.20 9.04 16.43
N ALA A 154 1.28 9.51 17.29
CA ALA A 154 0.06 8.77 17.62
C ALA A 154 -0.74 8.32 16.39
N LEU A 155 -0.97 7.00 16.31
CA LEU A 155 -1.84 6.36 15.33
C LEU A 155 -3.28 6.88 15.49
N THR A 156 -3.98 7.09 14.39
CA THR A 156 -5.34 7.62 14.42
C THR A 156 -6.33 6.57 13.96
N GLU A 157 -7.45 6.43 14.66
CA GLU A 157 -8.58 5.69 14.12
C GLU A 157 -8.99 6.23 12.76
N PHE A 158 -9.40 5.31 11.88
CA PHE A 158 -9.75 5.65 10.52
C PHE A 158 -10.93 4.80 10.04
N ALA A 159 -11.89 5.44 9.39
CA ALA A 159 -13.16 4.83 9.02
C ALA A 159 -13.74 5.47 7.75
N PHE A 160 -13.99 4.66 6.72
CA PHE A 160 -14.61 5.13 5.48
C PHE A 160 -15.53 4.09 4.85
N ARG A 161 -16.34 4.55 3.91
CA ARG A 161 -17.24 3.74 3.10
C ARG A 161 -16.95 3.98 1.63
N PHE A 162 -16.97 2.90 0.86
CA PHE A 162 -17.04 2.92 -0.59
C PHE A 162 -18.42 2.46 -1.03
N THR A 163 -19.08 3.26 -1.86
CA THR A 163 -20.38 2.94 -2.46
C THR A 163 -20.17 2.72 -3.95
N PHE A 164 -20.58 1.55 -4.45
CA PHE A 164 -20.51 1.23 -5.87
C PHE A 164 -21.34 2.22 -6.70
N PRO A 165 -21.02 2.40 -7.99
CA PRO A 165 -21.90 3.15 -8.88
C PRO A 165 -23.27 2.45 -9.02
N GLN A 166 -24.32 3.25 -9.18
CA GLN A 166 -25.67 2.72 -9.46
C GLN A 166 -25.66 2.00 -10.80
N ASP A 167 -26.01 0.72 -10.82
CA ASP A 167 -26.31 0.03 -12.07
C ASP A 167 -27.75 0.36 -12.47
N LEU A 168 -27.90 1.15 -13.55
CA LEU A 168 -29.20 1.61 -14.06
C LEU A 168 -30.09 0.47 -14.56
N ARG A 169 -29.56 -0.74 -14.69
CA ARG A 169 -30.33 -1.94 -15.10
C ARG A 169 -31.01 -2.63 -13.92
N THR A 170 -30.81 -2.15 -12.70
CA THR A 170 -31.42 -2.71 -11.48
C THR A 170 -31.92 -1.61 -10.57
N GLU A 171 -33.06 -1.86 -9.91
CA GLU A 171 -33.62 -0.99 -8.87
C GLU A 171 -32.94 -1.20 -7.50
N ASN A 172 -32.05 -2.18 -7.38
CA ASN A 172 -31.35 -2.45 -6.13
C ASN A 172 -30.41 -1.29 -5.78
N ALA A 173 -30.35 -0.99 -4.48
CA ALA A 173 -29.35 -0.07 -3.95
C ALA A 173 -27.93 -0.60 -4.24
N PRO A 174 -26.97 0.27 -4.55
CA PRO A 174 -25.63 -0.15 -4.88
C PRO A 174 -24.94 -0.71 -3.63
N PRO A 175 -24.13 -1.78 -3.77
CA PRO A 175 -23.37 -2.31 -2.64
C PRO A 175 -22.53 -1.25 -1.95
N GLN A 176 -22.44 -1.34 -0.63
CA GLN A 176 -21.63 -0.45 0.20
C GLN A 176 -20.65 -1.26 1.04
N LEU A 177 -19.36 -0.93 0.95
CA LEU A 177 -18.30 -1.56 1.71
C LEU A 177 -17.78 -0.55 2.72
N THR A 178 -17.75 -0.94 3.99
CA THR A 178 -17.20 -0.12 5.07
C THR A 178 -15.87 -0.69 5.55
N PHE A 179 -14.92 0.18 5.81
CA PHE A 179 -13.58 -0.15 6.28
C PHE A 179 -13.31 0.66 7.55
N LYS A 180 -12.87 -0.03 8.61
CA LYS A 180 -12.69 0.55 9.95
C LYS A 180 -11.40 -0.01 10.54
N VAL A 181 -10.45 0.88 10.81
CA VAL A 181 -9.16 0.56 11.41
C VAL A 181 -9.11 1.13 12.82
N ARG A 182 -8.86 0.23 13.79
CA ARG A 182 -8.70 0.55 15.21
C ARG A 182 -7.24 0.31 15.60
N PRO A 183 -6.44 1.37 15.82
CA PRO A 183 -5.06 1.22 16.29
C PRO A 183 -4.98 0.40 17.58
N GLY A 184 -3.98 -0.48 17.67
CA GLY A 184 -3.77 -1.33 18.85
C GLY A 184 -4.75 -2.51 19.00
N SER A 185 -5.64 -2.76 18.03
CA SER A 185 -6.51 -3.93 18.05
C SER A 185 -5.72 -5.23 17.89
N ASN A 186 -6.16 -6.29 18.56
CA ASN A 186 -5.63 -7.65 18.39
C ASN A 186 -6.79 -8.65 18.27
N PRO A 187 -7.01 -9.31 17.11
CA PRO A 187 -6.23 -9.20 15.86
C PRO A 187 -6.19 -7.79 15.25
N PRO A 188 -5.16 -7.45 14.44
CA PRO A 188 -5.08 -6.17 13.73
C PRO A 188 -6.26 -5.96 12.78
N THR A 189 -6.64 -4.69 12.57
CA THR A 189 -7.81 -4.30 11.76
C THR A 189 -7.45 -3.41 10.56
N ASN A 190 -6.16 -3.27 10.25
CA ASN A 190 -5.65 -2.40 9.20
C ASN A 190 -5.55 -3.07 7.82
N VAL A 191 -5.69 -4.40 7.74
CA VAL A 191 -5.82 -5.14 6.48
C VAL A 191 -7.24 -5.66 6.36
N HIS A 192 -7.88 -5.30 5.25
CA HIS A 192 -9.21 -5.73 4.86
C HIS A 192 -9.14 -6.68 3.67
N VAL A 193 -10.12 -7.57 3.57
CA VAL A 193 -10.19 -8.57 2.51
C VAL A 193 -11.52 -8.46 1.79
N VAL A 194 -11.47 -8.43 0.46
CA VAL A 194 -12.63 -8.53 -0.43
C VAL A 194 -12.49 -9.86 -1.18
N ILE A 195 -13.25 -10.87 -0.74
CA ILE A 195 -13.16 -12.24 -1.25
C ILE A 195 -14.43 -12.62 -2.00
N GLY A 196 -14.34 -13.56 -2.93
CA GLY A 196 -15.48 -14.08 -3.66
C GLY A 196 -15.05 -14.92 -4.86
N ARG A 197 -16.02 -15.55 -5.53
CA ARG A 197 -15.77 -16.42 -6.69
C ARG A 197 -15.12 -15.67 -7.85
N ASN A 198 -14.59 -16.41 -8.81
CA ASN A 198 -14.12 -15.80 -10.07
C ASN A 198 -15.30 -15.17 -10.82
N GLY A 199 -15.10 -13.98 -11.39
CA GLY A 199 -16.13 -13.28 -12.16
C GLY A 199 -17.18 -12.51 -11.34
N VAL A 200 -17.14 -12.53 -10.00
CA VAL A 200 -18.09 -11.73 -9.18
C VAL A 200 -17.84 -10.22 -9.21
N GLY A 201 -16.70 -9.79 -9.79
CA GLY A 201 -16.36 -8.38 -9.97
C GLY A 201 -15.37 -7.82 -8.96
N LYS A 202 -14.51 -8.63 -8.33
CA LYS A 202 -13.46 -8.18 -7.39
C LYS A 202 -12.51 -7.15 -8.03
N THR A 203 -11.92 -7.46 -9.18
CA THR A 203 -11.04 -6.51 -9.85
C THR A 203 -11.78 -5.27 -10.35
N ARG A 204 -13.04 -5.40 -10.78
CA ARG A 204 -13.90 -4.24 -11.12
C ARG A 204 -14.19 -3.36 -9.89
N CYS A 205 -14.38 -3.96 -8.70
CA CYS A 205 -14.49 -3.22 -7.44
C CYS A 205 -13.22 -2.40 -7.17
N PHE A 206 -12.04 -2.97 -7.43
CA PHE A 206 -10.76 -2.30 -7.21
C PHE A 206 -10.51 -1.17 -8.20
N ASP A 207 -10.83 -1.37 -9.49
CA ASP A 207 -10.80 -0.31 -10.49
C ASP A 207 -11.71 0.85 -10.10
N TYR A 208 -12.95 0.56 -9.72
CA TYR A 208 -13.90 1.58 -9.26
C TYR A 208 -13.43 2.31 -8.01
N LEU A 209 -12.98 1.58 -6.99
CA LEU A 209 -12.46 2.19 -5.77
C LEU A 209 -11.26 3.11 -6.07
N SER A 210 -10.35 2.66 -6.93
CA SER A 210 -9.15 3.42 -7.29
C SER A 210 -9.50 4.67 -8.10
N ARG A 211 -10.42 4.56 -9.06
CA ARG A 211 -10.88 5.70 -9.85
C ARG A 211 -11.65 6.71 -9.00
N ALA A 212 -12.54 6.24 -8.13
CA ALA A 212 -13.26 7.09 -7.17
C ALA A 212 -12.29 7.81 -6.21
N PHE A 213 -11.22 7.13 -5.77
CA PHE A 213 -10.16 7.74 -4.98
C PHE A 213 -9.42 8.85 -5.75
N LEU A 214 -9.09 8.61 -7.01
CA LEU A 214 -8.35 9.57 -7.84
C LEU A 214 -9.23 10.66 -8.49
N GLY A 215 -10.56 10.65 -8.24
CA GLY A 215 -11.50 11.56 -8.89
C GLY A 215 -11.68 11.30 -10.39
N LEU A 216 -11.37 10.10 -10.86
CA LEU A 216 -11.46 9.71 -12.27
C LEU A 216 -12.83 9.09 -12.58
N PRO A 217 -13.35 9.27 -13.81
CA PRO A 217 -14.56 8.58 -14.25
C PRO A 217 -14.33 7.07 -14.43
N ALA A 218 -15.42 6.32 -14.42
CA ALA A 218 -15.42 4.92 -14.84
C ALA A 218 -14.98 4.78 -16.31
N ARG A 219 -14.35 3.65 -16.69
CA ARG A 219 -13.94 3.37 -18.08
C ARG A 219 -15.09 3.46 -19.08
N GLU A 220 -16.24 2.91 -18.70
CA GLU A 220 -17.48 2.91 -19.51
C GLU A 220 -18.17 4.29 -19.54
N GLY A 221 -17.56 5.31 -18.92
CA GLY A 221 -18.17 6.61 -18.67
C GLY A 221 -19.02 6.62 -17.39
N GLY A 222 -19.22 7.82 -16.84
CA GLY A 222 -20.01 8.02 -15.62
C GLY A 222 -19.22 7.84 -14.31
N SER A 223 -19.95 7.64 -13.22
CA SER A 223 -19.36 7.57 -11.87
C SER A 223 -18.65 6.24 -11.65
N ALA A 224 -17.47 6.29 -11.02
CA ALA A 224 -16.76 5.11 -10.49
C ALA A 224 -17.23 4.73 -9.07
N GLY A 225 -18.29 5.36 -8.56
CA GLY A 225 -18.72 5.25 -7.17
C GLY A 225 -18.24 6.42 -6.31
N VAL A 226 -18.51 6.34 -5.01
CA VAL A 226 -18.25 7.42 -4.06
C VAL A 226 -17.55 6.88 -2.81
N ILE A 227 -16.46 7.54 -2.42
CA ILE A 227 -15.81 7.35 -1.13
C ILE A 227 -16.34 8.41 -0.17
N GLY A 228 -16.82 8.00 1.00
CA GLY A 228 -17.37 8.92 2.00
C GLY A 228 -17.26 8.40 3.43
N PRO A 229 -17.67 9.19 4.43
CA PRO A 229 -17.63 8.79 5.83
C PRO A 229 -18.70 7.73 6.18
N ILE A 230 -18.52 7.08 7.33
CA ILE A 230 -19.44 6.03 7.82
C ILE A 230 -20.70 6.62 8.51
N SER A 231 -20.74 7.91 8.89
CA SER A 231 -21.93 8.51 9.55
C SER A 231 -22.34 9.86 8.96
N GLU A 232 -23.67 10.13 8.92
CA GLU A 232 -24.25 11.48 8.78
C GLU A 232 -24.12 12.32 10.08
N THR A 233 -23.79 11.69 11.22
CA THR A 233 -23.76 12.32 12.56
C THR A 233 -22.36 12.64 13.11
N GLY A 234 -21.33 12.74 12.26
CA GLY A 234 -20.06 13.37 12.64
C GLY A 234 -19.15 12.60 13.61
N VAL A 235 -19.19 11.27 13.69
CA VAL A 235 -18.07 10.54 14.33
C VAL A 235 -16.90 10.49 13.34
N LEU A 236 -16.00 11.47 13.54
CA LEU A 236 -14.65 11.66 13.02
C LEU A 236 -14.44 11.23 11.57
N ASN A 237 -14.82 12.12 10.66
CA ASN A 237 -13.95 12.39 9.52
C ASN A 237 -12.84 13.30 10.06
N PRO A 238 -11.57 12.86 10.26
CA PRO A 238 -10.52 13.75 10.75
C PRO A 238 -10.06 14.77 9.68
N PHE A 239 -10.78 14.90 8.58
CA PHE A 239 -10.41 15.73 7.43
C PHE A 239 -11.47 16.80 7.21
N VAL A 240 -11.22 17.97 7.79
CA VAL A 240 -11.81 19.23 7.34
C VAL A 240 -11.04 19.60 6.07
N GLY A 241 -11.56 19.25 4.90
CA GLY A 241 -10.92 19.51 3.60
C GLY A 241 -11.64 18.84 2.42
N LYS A 242 -11.28 19.20 1.18
CA LYS A 242 -11.80 18.58 -0.04
C LYS A 242 -11.15 17.21 -0.25
N GLY A 243 -11.79 16.11 0.15
CA GLY A 243 -11.32 14.75 -0.19
C GLY A 243 -11.63 13.65 0.82
N HIS A 244 -11.19 12.43 0.50
CA HIS A 244 -11.32 11.21 1.31
C HIS A 244 -10.25 11.06 2.42
N GLY A 245 -9.31 12.00 2.56
CA GLY A 245 -8.39 12.07 3.70
C GLY A 245 -7.14 11.16 3.67
N PHE A 246 -6.88 10.49 2.56
CA PHE A 246 -5.68 9.66 2.42
C PHE A 246 -4.56 10.46 1.78
N ALA A 247 -3.30 10.21 2.17
CA ALA A 247 -2.13 10.87 1.59
C ALA A 247 -1.82 10.38 0.15
N GLY A 248 -2.25 9.16 -0.16
CA GLY A 248 -2.06 8.58 -1.49
C GLY A 248 -2.59 7.16 -1.61
N LEU A 249 -2.60 6.66 -2.84
CA LEU A 249 -3.04 5.33 -3.24
C LEU A 249 -1.87 4.56 -3.84
N VAL A 250 -1.65 3.34 -3.36
CA VAL A 250 -0.74 2.38 -3.98
C VAL A 250 -1.54 1.16 -4.44
N THR A 251 -1.51 0.86 -5.73
CA THR A 251 -2.14 -0.33 -6.30
C THR A 251 -1.07 -1.38 -6.62
N VAL A 252 -1.37 -2.65 -6.31
CA VAL A 252 -0.48 -3.79 -6.51
C VAL A 252 -1.20 -4.86 -7.32
N SER A 253 -0.63 -5.25 -8.45
CA SER A 253 -1.17 -6.33 -9.30
C SER A 253 -0.05 -7.01 -10.09
N PHE A 254 0.02 -8.34 -9.97
CA PHE A 254 0.94 -9.17 -10.75
C PHE A 254 0.23 -10.15 -11.68
N SER A 255 -1.06 -9.91 -11.96
CA SER A 255 -1.79 -10.69 -12.95
C SER A 255 -1.37 -10.25 -14.36
N PRO A 256 -0.96 -11.18 -15.26
CA PRO A 256 -0.73 -10.86 -16.66
C PRO A 256 -2.03 -10.59 -17.43
N PHE A 257 -3.18 -10.93 -16.84
CA PHE A 257 -4.53 -10.70 -17.39
C PHE A 257 -5.18 -9.46 -16.79
N ASP A 258 -4.44 -8.67 -16.02
CA ASP A 258 -4.93 -7.40 -15.53
C ASP A 258 -5.09 -6.44 -16.72
N GLU A 259 -6.32 -6.00 -16.96
CA GLU A 259 -6.64 -5.04 -18.03
C GLU A 259 -6.60 -3.60 -17.52
N TYR A 260 -6.45 -3.38 -16.22
CA TYR A 260 -6.57 -2.09 -15.54
C TYR A 260 -5.22 -1.38 -15.45
N GLY A 261 -4.16 -2.10 -15.05
CA GLY A 261 -2.80 -1.59 -14.98
C GLY A 261 -2.66 -0.26 -14.21
N PRO A 262 -1.66 0.58 -14.55
CA PRO A 262 -1.60 1.94 -14.04
C PRO A 262 -2.82 2.76 -14.49
N LEU A 263 -3.53 3.38 -13.54
CA LEU A 263 -4.73 4.19 -13.87
C LEU A 263 -4.41 5.54 -14.50
N VAL A 264 -3.21 6.06 -14.25
CA VAL A 264 -2.74 7.32 -14.81
C VAL A 264 -1.29 7.19 -15.26
N THR A 265 -0.89 8.10 -16.14
CA THR A 265 0.52 8.28 -16.51
C THR A 265 1.32 8.84 -15.35
N SER A 266 2.63 8.57 -15.30
CA SER A 266 3.54 9.14 -14.30
C SER A 266 3.61 10.67 -14.29
N ASN A 267 3.11 11.34 -15.34
CA ASN A 267 3.14 12.80 -15.49
C ASN A 267 1.78 13.46 -15.22
N SER A 268 0.74 12.69 -14.89
CA SER A 268 -0.58 13.23 -14.59
C SER A 268 -0.55 14.04 -13.30
N ARG A 269 -1.08 15.28 -13.33
CA ARG A 269 -1.25 16.09 -12.12
C ARG A 269 -2.47 15.59 -11.35
N LEU A 270 -2.22 14.81 -10.30
CA LEU A 270 -3.24 14.34 -9.37
C LEU A 270 -3.22 15.16 -8.09
N GLU A 271 -4.39 15.31 -7.47
CA GLU A 271 -4.53 15.94 -6.15
C GLU A 271 -3.87 15.10 -5.04
N VAL A 272 -3.81 13.78 -5.24
CA VAL A 272 -3.25 12.81 -4.29
C VAL A 272 -2.18 11.96 -4.96
N ARG A 273 -1.20 11.49 -4.17
CA ARG A 273 -0.14 10.63 -4.71
C ARG A 273 -0.70 9.29 -5.19
N TYR A 274 -0.24 8.82 -6.33
CA TYR A 274 -0.58 7.53 -6.89
C TYR A 274 0.68 6.76 -7.28
N ALA A 275 0.73 5.47 -6.95
CA ALA A 275 1.76 4.58 -7.44
C ALA A 275 1.20 3.21 -7.79
N TYR A 276 1.74 2.61 -8.85
CA TYR A 276 1.44 1.24 -9.26
C TYR A 276 2.67 0.35 -9.05
N ILE A 277 2.46 -0.83 -8.49
CA ILE A 277 3.46 -1.88 -8.32
C ILE A 277 2.95 -3.14 -9.03
N GLY A 278 3.54 -3.48 -10.17
CA GLY A 278 3.04 -4.61 -10.92
C GLY A 278 3.69 -4.85 -12.27
N LEU A 279 3.10 -5.77 -13.02
CA LEU A 279 3.62 -6.25 -14.31
C LEU A 279 3.35 -5.31 -15.47
N ILE A 280 2.22 -4.61 -15.50
CA ILE A 280 1.85 -3.73 -16.61
C ILE A 280 2.67 -2.44 -16.59
N LYS A 281 3.19 -2.02 -17.76
CA LYS A 281 4.04 -0.82 -17.86
C LYS A 281 3.26 0.47 -18.00
N GLU A 282 2.25 0.46 -18.85
CA GLU A 282 1.57 1.66 -19.33
C GLU A 282 0.07 1.61 -19.02
N SER A 283 -0.52 2.79 -18.82
CA SER A 283 -1.97 2.92 -18.65
C SER A 283 -2.68 2.64 -19.97
N ALA A 284 -3.90 2.10 -19.92
CA ALA A 284 -4.71 1.89 -21.13
C ALA A 284 -4.98 3.19 -21.93
N GLU A 285 -5.02 4.34 -21.25
CA GLU A 285 -5.18 5.66 -21.87
C GLU A 285 -3.97 6.07 -22.74
N GLN A 286 -2.75 5.63 -22.39
CA GLN A 286 -1.54 5.84 -23.21
C GLN A 286 -1.58 5.02 -24.50
N VAL A 287 -2.12 3.80 -24.44
CA VAL A 287 -2.22 2.93 -25.61
C VAL A 287 -3.29 3.43 -26.59
N SER A 288 -4.39 4.00 -26.06
CA SER A 288 -5.49 4.55 -26.87
C SER A 288 -5.13 5.83 -27.61
N SER A 289 -4.16 6.59 -27.11
CA SER A 289 -3.73 7.87 -27.71
C SER A 289 -2.62 7.71 -28.75
N ALA A 290 -2.08 6.48 -28.92
CA ALA A 290 -0.99 6.16 -29.83
C ALA A 290 -1.43 5.20 -30.97
N GLY A 291 -2.49 5.55 -31.72
CA GLY A 291 -2.67 5.09 -33.11
C GLY A 291 -3.84 4.13 -33.41
N SER A 292 -4.63 4.55 -34.41
CA SER A 292 -5.50 3.80 -35.34
C SER A 292 -6.88 3.32 -34.86
N GLU A 293 -7.91 3.83 -35.56
CA GLU A 293 -9.34 3.47 -35.49
C GLU A 293 -9.68 2.03 -35.96
N ASN A 294 -8.75 1.08 -35.88
CA ASN A 294 -9.01 -0.31 -36.24
C ASN A 294 -8.87 -1.22 -35.02
N ASP A 295 -10.04 -1.73 -34.61
CA ASP A 295 -10.38 -2.86 -33.75
C ASP A 295 -9.29 -3.93 -33.46
N GLU A 296 -8.21 -3.57 -32.76
CA GLU A 296 -7.30 -4.51 -32.11
C GLU A 296 -7.03 -4.06 -30.67
N THR A 297 -7.40 -4.91 -29.72
CA THR A 297 -7.12 -4.83 -28.28
C THR A 297 -5.81 -4.10 -27.98
N ALA A 298 -5.88 -2.95 -27.31
CA ALA A 298 -4.74 -2.23 -26.76
C ALA A 298 -3.80 -3.22 -26.04
N THR A 299 -2.66 -3.54 -26.65
CA THR A 299 -1.73 -4.53 -26.11
C THR A 299 -0.92 -3.92 -24.98
N LEU A 300 -1.43 -4.02 -23.75
CA LEU A 300 -0.70 -3.66 -22.54
C LEU A 300 0.63 -4.42 -22.51
N THR A 301 1.75 -3.69 -22.41
CA THR A 301 3.08 -4.31 -22.36
C THR A 301 3.41 -4.79 -20.95
N ILE A 302 3.91 -6.03 -20.86
CA ILE A 302 4.24 -6.71 -19.60
C ILE A 302 5.73 -6.56 -19.29
N LYS A 303 6.07 -6.30 -18.02
CA LYS A 303 7.45 -6.27 -17.51
C LYS A 303 8.05 -7.67 -17.46
N GLY A 304 9.25 -7.79 -18.02
CA GLY A 304 10.06 -9.00 -17.86
C GLY A 304 10.81 -9.03 -16.52
N ARG A 305 11.42 -10.18 -16.18
CA ARG A 305 12.32 -10.32 -15.02
C ARG A 305 13.39 -9.22 -14.92
N PRO A 306 14.06 -8.79 -16.02
CA PRO A 306 15.06 -7.71 -15.94
C PRO A 306 14.48 -6.36 -15.50
N GLU A 307 13.23 -6.08 -15.84
CA GLU A 307 12.55 -4.83 -15.44
C GLU A 307 12.17 -4.86 -13.97
N LEU A 308 11.64 -5.98 -13.49
CA LEU A 308 11.34 -6.16 -12.07
C LEU A 308 12.61 -6.08 -11.21
N ALA A 309 13.74 -6.60 -11.70
CA ALA A 309 15.03 -6.48 -11.01
C ALA A 309 15.52 -5.03 -10.94
N ARG A 310 15.32 -4.23 -11.99
CA ARG A 310 15.63 -2.78 -11.98
C ARG A 310 14.73 -2.03 -11.01
N ASP A 311 13.44 -2.33 -10.99
CA ASP A 311 12.49 -1.75 -10.02
C ASP A 311 12.95 -2.08 -8.59
N PHE A 312 13.35 -3.33 -8.32
CA PHE A 312 13.88 -3.74 -7.02
C PHE A 312 15.15 -2.95 -6.64
N LEU A 313 16.14 -2.86 -7.52
CA LEU A 313 17.40 -2.14 -7.29
C LEU A 313 17.19 -0.67 -6.93
N LYS A 314 16.33 0.01 -7.69
CA LYS A 314 15.98 1.41 -7.43
C LYS A 314 15.36 1.58 -6.04
N SER A 315 14.44 0.67 -5.70
CA SER A 315 13.66 0.74 -4.47
C SER A 315 14.49 0.40 -3.23
N ILE A 316 15.33 -0.64 -3.32
CA ILE A 316 16.20 -1.03 -2.20
C ILE A 316 17.24 0.04 -1.91
N SER A 317 17.77 0.72 -2.95
CA SER A 317 18.63 1.89 -2.78
C SER A 317 17.93 2.98 -1.97
N ALA A 318 16.68 3.32 -2.33
CA ALA A 318 15.87 4.30 -1.62
C ALA A 318 15.47 3.87 -0.20
N CYS A 319 15.61 2.59 0.14
CA CYS A 319 15.34 2.03 1.46
C CYS A 319 16.57 2.03 2.39
N ARG A 320 17.77 2.41 1.92
CA ARG A 320 18.99 2.38 2.74
C ARG A 320 19.04 3.43 3.86
N GLY A 321 18.21 4.47 3.80
CA GLY A 321 18.07 5.46 4.88
C GLY A 321 17.53 4.84 6.17
N ALA A 322 17.94 5.31 7.35
CA ALA A 322 17.78 4.59 8.62
C ALA A 322 16.34 4.15 8.96
N ALA A 323 15.34 5.03 8.82
CA ALA A 323 13.94 4.67 9.12
C ALA A 323 13.33 3.68 8.12
N ARG A 324 13.57 3.86 6.82
CA ARG A 324 13.12 2.91 5.78
C ARG A 324 13.85 1.57 5.92
N ARG A 325 15.15 1.59 6.23
CA ARG A 325 15.95 0.38 6.48
C ARG A 325 15.38 -0.42 7.64
N ARG A 326 15.05 0.22 8.76
CA ARG A 326 14.41 -0.45 9.91
C ARG A 326 13.06 -1.06 9.53
N ARG A 327 12.21 -0.34 8.80
CA ARG A 327 10.92 -0.87 8.32
C ARG A 327 11.10 -2.07 7.41
N TRP A 328 12.02 -1.96 6.45
CA TRP A 328 12.31 -3.02 5.50
C TRP A 328 12.83 -4.29 6.19
N LEU A 329 13.80 -4.14 7.11
CA LEU A 329 14.32 -5.26 7.89
C LEU A 329 13.21 -5.94 8.70
N ARG A 330 12.37 -5.19 9.42
CA ARG A 330 11.23 -5.76 10.15
C ARG A 330 10.27 -6.54 9.24
N ALA A 331 10.01 -6.04 8.03
CA ALA A 331 9.17 -6.74 7.08
C ALA A 331 9.84 -8.02 6.56
N VAL A 332 11.15 -7.98 6.26
CA VAL A 332 11.93 -9.16 5.84
C VAL A 332 12.00 -10.21 6.95
N ASP A 333 12.14 -9.80 8.22
CA ASP A 333 12.14 -10.71 9.38
C ASP A 333 10.87 -11.59 9.41
N LEU A 334 9.72 -11.02 9.04
CA LEU A 334 8.44 -11.73 8.98
C LEU A 334 8.35 -12.66 7.76
N LEU A 335 8.94 -12.26 6.63
CA LEU A 335 9.02 -13.10 5.43
C LEU A 335 9.94 -14.30 5.61
N GLU A 336 11.00 -14.16 6.42
CA GLU A 336 11.95 -15.23 6.76
C GLU A 336 11.35 -16.33 7.65
N ALA A 337 10.07 -16.23 8.04
CA ALA A 337 9.31 -17.36 8.54
C ALA A 337 9.20 -18.50 7.51
N ASP A 338 9.33 -18.17 6.21
CA ASP A 338 9.51 -19.16 5.15
C ASP A 338 11.00 -19.56 5.02
N PRO A 339 11.34 -20.87 5.06
CA PRO A 339 12.72 -21.33 5.00
C PRO A 339 13.49 -20.89 3.74
N LEU A 340 12.82 -20.79 2.59
CA LEU A 340 13.48 -20.39 1.34
C LEU A 340 13.81 -18.89 1.34
N PHE A 341 13.01 -18.06 2.01
CA PHE A 341 13.34 -16.66 2.26
C PHE A 341 14.52 -16.49 3.21
N LEU A 342 14.58 -17.29 4.26
CA LEU A 342 15.70 -17.29 5.21
C LEU A 342 17.01 -17.66 4.50
N ASP A 343 17.00 -18.73 3.70
CA ASP A 343 18.16 -19.17 2.92
C ASP A 343 18.60 -18.14 1.87
N ALA A 344 17.66 -17.34 1.34
CA ALA A 344 17.97 -16.28 0.40
C ALA A 344 18.81 -15.15 1.02
N ASN A 345 18.81 -15.00 2.34
CA ASN A 345 19.56 -13.98 3.08
C ASN A 345 19.37 -12.56 2.52
N ALA A 346 18.11 -12.15 2.35
CA ALA A 346 17.76 -10.86 1.77
C ALA A 346 18.40 -9.69 2.52
N ARG A 347 18.54 -9.79 3.84
CA ARG A 347 19.15 -8.76 4.70
C ARG A 347 20.53 -8.32 4.23
N SER A 348 21.34 -9.23 3.67
CA SER A 348 22.69 -8.89 3.18
C SER A 348 22.69 -7.79 2.11
N VAL A 349 21.60 -7.66 1.35
CA VAL A 349 21.50 -6.73 0.20
C VAL A 349 21.37 -5.27 0.64
N ILE A 350 20.65 -5.00 1.73
CA ILE A 350 20.44 -3.63 2.19
C ILE A 350 21.72 -3.03 2.79
N ASP A 351 22.61 -3.89 3.29
CA ASP A 351 23.85 -3.50 3.97
C ASP A 351 25.10 -3.51 3.06
N ASP A 352 24.97 -3.98 1.81
CA ASP A 352 26.10 -3.99 0.86
C ASP A 352 26.41 -2.56 0.35
N ALA A 353 27.32 -1.89 1.03
CA ALA A 353 27.83 -0.57 0.67
C ALA A 353 29.10 -0.63 -0.21
N THR A 354 29.53 -1.81 -0.66
CA THR A 354 30.79 -1.95 -1.39
C THR A 354 30.61 -1.69 -2.89
N ASP A 355 31.67 -1.28 -3.58
CA ASP A 355 31.62 -1.01 -5.03
C ASP A 355 31.08 -2.22 -5.82
N GLY A 356 30.21 -1.96 -6.81
CA GLY A 356 29.56 -3.00 -7.60
C GLY A 356 28.39 -3.72 -6.90
N TRP A 357 27.85 -3.17 -5.81
CA TRP A 357 26.70 -3.76 -5.09
C TRP A 357 25.47 -3.94 -5.99
N GLU A 358 25.24 -3.04 -6.95
CA GLU A 358 24.11 -3.10 -7.87
C GLU A 358 24.14 -4.39 -8.70
N ASP A 359 25.29 -4.75 -9.26
CA ASP A 359 25.46 -5.96 -10.06
C ASP A 359 25.30 -7.23 -9.23
N ARG A 360 25.86 -7.25 -8.02
CA ARG A 360 25.71 -8.39 -7.10
C ARG A 360 24.25 -8.57 -6.69
N THR A 361 23.59 -7.48 -6.30
CA THR A 361 22.19 -7.46 -5.92
C THR A 361 21.28 -7.89 -7.06
N ASN A 362 21.54 -7.41 -8.28
CA ASN A 362 20.80 -7.81 -9.48
C ASN A 362 20.94 -9.32 -9.75
N LYS A 363 22.18 -9.85 -9.69
CA LYS A 363 22.44 -11.29 -9.86
C LYS A 363 21.75 -12.12 -8.79
N TRP A 364 21.79 -11.66 -7.54
CA TRP A 364 21.10 -12.30 -6.42
C TRP A 364 19.59 -12.33 -6.62
N PHE A 365 18.96 -11.18 -6.90
CA PHE A 365 17.51 -11.07 -7.08
C PHE A 365 17.00 -11.97 -8.21
N ARG A 366 17.76 -12.08 -9.30
CA ARG A 366 17.41 -12.93 -10.44
C ARG A 366 17.44 -14.44 -10.14
N ARG A 367 18.13 -14.87 -9.08
CA ARG A 367 18.18 -16.28 -8.64
C ARG A 367 16.98 -16.68 -7.78
N LEU A 368 16.23 -15.71 -7.25
CA LEU A 368 15.02 -15.98 -6.48
C LEU A 368 13.94 -16.65 -7.35
N SER A 369 13.08 -17.44 -6.71
CA SER A 369 11.87 -17.95 -7.35
C SER A 369 10.92 -16.79 -7.65
N SER A 370 10.00 -16.98 -8.61
CA SER A 370 9.06 -15.91 -9.02
C SER A 370 8.24 -15.38 -7.85
N GLY A 371 7.69 -16.25 -7.01
CA GLY A 371 6.92 -15.85 -5.83
C GLY A 371 7.74 -15.02 -4.84
N HIS A 372 8.99 -15.43 -4.58
CA HIS A 372 9.89 -14.71 -3.68
C HIS A 372 10.27 -13.33 -4.23
N SER A 373 10.61 -13.27 -5.53
CA SER A 373 10.91 -12.00 -6.21
C SER A 373 9.74 -11.03 -6.12
N VAL A 374 8.51 -11.51 -6.38
CA VAL A 374 7.29 -10.67 -6.36
C VAL A 374 7.00 -10.15 -4.96
N VAL A 375 7.04 -11.02 -3.94
CA VAL A 375 6.79 -10.62 -2.54
C VAL A 375 7.83 -9.62 -2.07
N LEU A 376 9.12 -9.91 -2.29
CA LEU A 376 10.20 -9.03 -1.86
C LEU A 376 10.16 -7.69 -2.58
N LEU A 377 9.94 -7.69 -3.89
CA LEU A 377 9.75 -6.47 -4.66
C LEU A 377 8.58 -5.65 -4.12
N THR A 378 7.43 -6.29 -3.88
CA THR A 378 6.23 -5.63 -3.37
C THR A 378 6.51 -4.96 -2.03
N ILE A 379 7.04 -5.69 -1.05
CA ILE A 379 7.37 -5.13 0.27
C ILE A 379 8.40 -4.00 0.15
N THR A 380 9.44 -4.16 -0.66
CA THR A 380 10.46 -3.12 -0.85
C THR A 380 9.87 -1.85 -1.45
N ARG A 381 9.03 -1.99 -2.48
CA ARG A 381 8.30 -0.88 -3.11
C ARG A 381 7.33 -0.21 -2.13
N LEU A 382 6.61 -0.98 -1.33
CA LEU A 382 5.70 -0.45 -0.32
C LEU A 382 6.46 0.33 0.75
N VAL A 383 7.62 -0.14 1.22
CA VAL A 383 8.46 0.61 2.18
C VAL A 383 8.95 1.94 1.60
N GLU A 384 9.29 1.97 0.31
CA GLU A 384 9.70 3.17 -0.40
C GLU A 384 8.54 4.18 -0.55
N LEU A 385 7.37 3.69 -0.98
CA LEU A 385 6.26 4.52 -1.47
C LEU A 385 5.22 4.89 -0.41
N ILE A 386 4.98 4.03 0.58
CA ILE A 386 3.95 4.27 1.59
C ILE A 386 4.35 5.46 2.47
N GLU A 387 3.42 6.40 2.59
CA GLU A 387 3.47 7.52 3.53
C GLU A 387 2.46 7.29 4.65
N GLU A 388 2.36 8.21 5.63
CA GLU A 388 1.32 8.01 6.64
C GLU A 388 -0.07 8.12 5.99
N LYS A 389 -1.03 7.27 6.37
CA LYS A 389 -2.39 7.28 5.82
C LYS A 389 -2.42 7.04 4.31
N SER A 390 -1.62 6.12 3.81
CA SER A 390 -1.79 5.58 2.45
C SER A 390 -2.85 4.47 2.42
N LEU A 391 -3.59 4.40 1.32
CA LEU A 391 -4.43 3.25 0.97
C LEU A 391 -3.63 2.33 0.04
N VAL A 392 -3.54 1.05 0.38
CA VAL A 392 -2.90 0.02 -0.44
C VAL A 392 -3.95 -0.94 -0.93
N LEU A 393 -4.08 -1.11 -2.25
CA LEU A 393 -4.96 -2.08 -2.88
C LEU A 393 -4.13 -3.17 -3.52
N ILE A 394 -4.35 -4.43 -3.15
CA ILE A 394 -3.63 -5.59 -3.69
C ILE A 394 -4.61 -6.56 -4.35
N ASP A 395 -4.44 -6.81 -5.64
CA ASP A 395 -5.29 -7.75 -6.39
C ASP A 395 -4.59 -9.11 -6.56
N GLU A 396 -5.29 -10.17 -6.15
CA GLU A 396 -4.94 -11.60 -6.30
C GLU A 396 -3.47 -11.93 -5.93
N PRO A 397 -3.00 -11.62 -4.70
CA PRO A 397 -1.61 -11.87 -4.30
C PRO A 397 -1.23 -13.35 -4.29
N GLU A 398 -2.19 -14.27 -4.26
CA GLU A 398 -1.96 -15.73 -4.18
C GLU A 398 -1.40 -16.36 -5.46
N GLY A 399 -1.46 -15.71 -6.63
CA GLY A 399 -1.30 -16.36 -7.93
C GLY A 399 -0.03 -17.21 -8.13
N HIS A 400 1.06 -16.89 -7.43
CA HIS A 400 2.31 -17.66 -7.44
C HIS A 400 2.89 -17.92 -6.05
N LEU A 401 2.08 -17.78 -5.00
CA LEU A 401 2.53 -17.90 -3.62
C LEU A 401 1.96 -19.17 -3.00
N HIS A 402 2.83 -19.98 -2.40
CA HIS A 402 2.38 -21.07 -1.54
C HIS A 402 1.78 -20.51 -0.23
N PRO A 403 0.85 -21.23 0.42
CA PRO A 403 0.10 -20.70 1.55
C PRO A 403 0.95 -20.10 2.69
N PRO A 404 2.05 -20.73 3.16
CA PRO A 404 2.91 -20.14 4.21
C PRO A 404 3.47 -18.77 3.84
N LEU A 405 3.95 -18.60 2.62
CA LEU A 405 4.50 -17.33 2.16
C LEU A 405 3.42 -16.27 1.98
N LEU A 406 2.21 -16.67 1.55
CA LEU A 406 1.07 -15.76 1.48
C LEU A 406 0.69 -15.23 2.87
N SER A 407 0.62 -16.09 3.89
CA SER A 407 0.40 -15.68 5.27
C SER A 407 1.50 -14.75 5.79
N ALA A 408 2.77 -15.09 5.55
CA ALA A 408 3.91 -14.25 5.93
C ALA A 408 3.86 -12.86 5.24
N PHE A 409 3.46 -12.82 3.96
CA PHE A 409 3.26 -11.58 3.22
C PHE A 409 2.15 -10.71 3.81
N VAL A 410 0.98 -11.29 4.13
CA VAL A 410 -0.12 -10.55 4.74
C VAL A 410 0.28 -9.98 6.12
N ARG A 411 1.06 -10.73 6.89
CA ARG A 411 1.61 -10.27 8.18
C ARG A 411 2.63 -9.14 8.01
N ALA A 412 3.57 -9.28 7.08
CA ALA A 412 4.54 -8.23 6.76
C ALA A 412 3.86 -6.94 6.27
N LEU A 413 2.82 -7.07 5.43
CA LEU A 413 1.99 -5.95 4.99
C LEU A 413 1.27 -5.29 6.17
N SER A 414 0.65 -6.09 7.04
CA SER A 414 -0.07 -5.59 8.21
C SER A 414 0.85 -4.78 9.12
N GLU A 415 2.04 -5.30 9.45
CA GLU A 415 3.02 -4.61 10.30
C GLU A 415 3.52 -3.32 9.66
N LEU A 416 3.82 -3.33 8.35
CA LEU A 416 4.21 -2.13 7.62
C LEU A 416 3.12 -1.05 7.67
N LEU A 417 1.86 -1.44 7.47
CA LEU A 417 0.74 -0.51 7.48
C LEU A 417 0.39 0.00 8.87
N ILE A 418 0.61 -0.78 9.93
CA ILE A 418 0.48 -0.31 11.32
C ILE A 418 1.49 0.82 11.57
N ASP A 419 2.76 0.61 11.23
CA ASP A 419 3.83 1.60 11.40
C ASP A 419 3.54 2.90 10.62
N ARG A 420 2.82 2.79 9.50
CA ARG A 420 2.44 3.91 8.64
C ARG A 420 1.02 4.42 8.84
N ASN A 421 0.27 3.91 9.83
CA ASN A 421 -1.15 4.26 10.01
C ASN A 421 -1.95 4.18 8.68
N GLY A 422 -1.60 3.20 7.85
CA GLY A 422 -2.15 2.97 6.52
C GLY A 422 -3.19 1.86 6.52
N VAL A 423 -3.90 1.72 5.41
CA VAL A 423 -4.96 0.71 5.23
C VAL A 423 -4.65 -0.14 4.01
N GLY A 424 -4.75 -1.46 4.17
CA GLY A 424 -4.62 -2.42 3.09
C GLY A 424 -5.99 -3.00 2.75
N ILE A 425 -6.32 -3.13 1.47
CA ILE A 425 -7.46 -3.91 1.00
C ILE A 425 -6.92 -4.93 0.00
N ILE A 426 -7.19 -6.21 0.25
CA ILE A 426 -6.76 -7.32 -0.59
C ILE A 426 -7.99 -7.90 -1.29
N ALA A 427 -8.00 -7.89 -2.61
CA ALA A 427 -8.94 -8.67 -3.41
C ALA A 427 -8.32 -10.04 -3.66
N THR A 428 -9.07 -11.11 -3.39
CA THR A 428 -8.53 -12.47 -3.41
C THR A 428 -9.65 -13.49 -3.66
N HIS A 429 -9.28 -14.68 -4.10
CA HIS A 429 -10.12 -15.88 -4.03
C HIS A 429 -9.55 -16.92 -3.06
N SER A 430 -8.44 -16.61 -2.38
CA SER A 430 -7.77 -17.52 -1.46
C SER A 430 -8.31 -17.40 -0.03
N PRO A 431 -8.92 -18.47 0.54
CA PRO A 431 -9.34 -18.48 1.93
C PRO A 431 -8.18 -18.42 2.92
N VAL A 432 -6.93 -18.65 2.46
CA VAL A 432 -5.72 -18.49 3.29
C VAL A 432 -5.54 -17.02 3.70
N VAL A 433 -5.82 -16.06 2.80
CA VAL A 433 -5.78 -14.63 3.15
C VAL A 433 -6.86 -14.30 4.16
N LEU A 434 -8.05 -14.91 4.01
CA LEU A 434 -9.18 -14.72 4.91
C LEU A 434 -8.86 -15.21 6.34
N GLN A 435 -8.07 -16.27 6.47
CA GLN A 435 -7.59 -16.80 7.75
C GLN A 435 -6.73 -15.79 8.54
N GLU A 436 -6.14 -14.80 7.88
CA GLU A 436 -5.22 -13.85 8.51
C GLU A 436 -5.91 -12.59 9.09
N VAL A 437 -7.20 -12.39 8.81
CA VAL A 437 -7.96 -11.18 9.22
C VAL A 437 -9.22 -11.54 10.02
N PRO A 438 -9.70 -10.67 10.92
CA PRO A 438 -10.97 -10.89 11.61
C PRO A 438 -12.17 -10.67 10.67
N ARG A 439 -13.33 -11.28 10.95
CA ARG A 439 -14.52 -11.23 10.07
C ARG A 439 -15.00 -9.81 9.78
N LEU A 440 -14.81 -8.90 10.74
CA LEU A 440 -15.15 -7.48 10.60
C LEU A 440 -14.26 -6.74 9.59
N CYS A 441 -13.15 -7.36 9.17
CA CYS A 441 -12.26 -6.88 8.12
C CYS A 441 -12.51 -7.56 6.77
N ALA A 442 -13.39 -8.55 6.69
CA ALA A 442 -13.67 -9.31 5.47
C ALA A 442 -15.01 -8.94 4.82
N TRP A 443 -15.06 -8.92 3.50
CA TRP A 443 -16.26 -8.74 2.67
C TRP A 443 -16.34 -9.87 1.65
N VAL A 444 -17.48 -10.54 1.55
CA VAL A 444 -17.79 -11.55 0.55
C VAL A 444 -18.60 -10.91 -0.57
N LEU A 445 -18.02 -10.83 -1.77
CA LEU A 445 -18.70 -10.37 -2.98
C LEU A 445 -19.40 -11.52 -3.67
N ASN A 446 -20.70 -11.34 -3.87
CA ASN A 446 -21.58 -12.26 -4.57
C ASN A 446 -22.24 -11.56 -5.75
N ARG A 447 -22.51 -12.31 -6.81
CA ARG A 447 -23.22 -11.81 -7.99
C ARG A 447 -24.26 -12.82 -8.44
N THR A 448 -25.50 -12.35 -8.57
CA THR A 448 -26.62 -13.14 -9.11
C THR A 448 -27.26 -12.37 -10.25
N GLY A 449 -26.97 -12.79 -11.48
CA GLY A 449 -27.35 -12.06 -12.68
C GLY A 449 -26.71 -10.66 -12.73
N LEU A 450 -27.56 -9.62 -12.77
CA LEU A 450 -27.13 -8.22 -12.77
C LEU A 450 -26.93 -7.63 -11.37
N ALA A 451 -27.45 -8.27 -10.32
CA ALA A 451 -27.31 -7.78 -8.96
C ALA A 451 -25.97 -8.21 -8.34
N ALA A 452 -25.17 -7.22 -7.94
CA ALA A 452 -24.01 -7.43 -7.07
C ALA A 452 -24.45 -7.25 -5.60
N ARG A 453 -23.87 -8.05 -4.71
CA ARG A 453 -24.10 -7.99 -3.26
C ARG A 453 -22.75 -8.12 -2.55
N ALA A 454 -22.61 -7.42 -1.43
CA ALA A 454 -21.45 -7.49 -0.56
C ALA A 454 -21.93 -7.77 0.87
N ASP A 455 -21.49 -8.87 1.45
CA ASP A 455 -21.87 -9.29 2.81
C ASP A 455 -20.63 -9.51 3.68
N ARG A 456 -20.80 -9.50 5.00
CA ARG A 456 -19.76 -9.99 5.92
C ARG A 456 -19.87 -11.50 6.05
N PRO A 457 -18.76 -12.23 6.33
CA PRO A 457 -18.84 -13.62 6.77
C PRO A 457 -19.69 -13.74 8.04
N ASP A 458 -20.48 -14.80 8.13
CA ASP A 458 -21.32 -15.09 9.29
C ASP A 458 -20.46 -15.58 10.48
N LEU A 459 -19.41 -16.34 10.18
CA LEU A 459 -18.44 -16.88 11.13
C LEU A 459 -17.18 -16.01 11.30
N GLU A 460 -16.42 -16.27 12.37
CA GLU A 460 -15.12 -15.62 12.57
C GLU A 460 -14.08 -16.23 11.62
N THR A 461 -13.26 -15.38 11.01
CA THR A 461 -12.31 -15.79 9.97
C THR A 461 -10.89 -15.96 10.47
N PHE A 462 -10.48 -15.17 11.48
CA PHE A 462 -9.12 -15.19 11.98
C PHE A 462 -8.76 -16.55 12.59
N GLY A 463 -7.79 -17.26 12.00
CA GLY A 463 -7.33 -18.57 12.45
C GLY A 463 -8.28 -19.74 12.19
N GLU A 464 -9.36 -19.54 11.43
CA GLU A 464 -10.34 -20.60 11.11
C GLU A 464 -9.80 -21.60 10.08
N ASN A 465 -10.33 -22.82 10.06
CA ASN A 465 -9.98 -23.84 9.10
C ASN A 465 -10.27 -23.40 7.65
N VAL A 466 -9.28 -23.55 6.76
CA VAL A 466 -9.39 -23.18 5.34
C VAL A 466 -10.58 -23.86 4.64
N GLY A 467 -10.91 -25.11 4.98
CA GLY A 467 -12.07 -25.81 4.41
C GLY A 467 -13.41 -25.23 4.85
N ILE A 468 -13.52 -24.76 6.10
CA ILE A 468 -14.70 -24.04 6.60
C ILE A 468 -14.82 -22.68 5.88
N LEU A 469 -13.73 -21.93 5.78
CA LEU A 469 -13.69 -20.65 5.05
C LEU A 469 -14.02 -20.82 3.56
N THR A 470 -13.56 -21.91 2.94
CA THR A 470 -13.89 -22.26 1.56
C THR A 470 -15.39 -22.45 1.40
N ARG A 471 -16.05 -23.15 2.33
CA ARG A 471 -17.51 -23.35 2.29
C ARG A 471 -18.29 -22.07 2.60
N GLU A 472 -17.80 -21.25 3.51
CA GLU A 472 -18.39 -19.94 3.83
C GLU A 472 -18.44 -19.03 2.60
N VAL A 473 -17.34 -18.94 1.86
CA VAL A 473 -17.23 -18.03 0.71
C VAL A 473 -17.83 -18.61 -0.55
N PHE A 474 -17.67 -19.92 -0.78
CA PHE A 474 -18.04 -20.56 -2.05
C PHE A 474 -19.28 -21.44 -1.97
N GLY A 475 -19.83 -21.69 -0.79
CA GLY A 475 -21.10 -22.39 -0.58
C GLY A 475 -21.26 -23.66 -1.40
N LEU A 476 -22.31 -23.69 -2.23
CA LEU A 476 -22.76 -24.85 -3.03
C LEU A 476 -21.82 -25.29 -4.15
N GLU A 477 -20.92 -24.43 -4.66
CA GLU A 477 -19.99 -24.83 -5.74
C GLU A 477 -19.04 -25.93 -5.28
N VAL A 478 -18.58 -25.85 -4.03
CA VAL A 478 -17.76 -26.90 -3.41
C VAL A 478 -18.53 -28.21 -3.34
N VAL A 479 -19.84 -28.14 -3.09
CA VAL A 479 -20.72 -29.32 -3.00
C VAL A 479 -20.98 -29.93 -4.37
N GLN A 480 -21.02 -29.13 -5.43
CA GLN A 480 -21.36 -29.55 -6.80
C GLN A 480 -20.15 -29.95 -7.66
N THR A 481 -18.92 -29.80 -7.17
CA THR A 481 -17.70 -30.03 -7.96
C THR A 481 -16.73 -31.01 -7.29
N GLY A 482 -15.78 -31.54 -8.07
CA GLY A 482 -14.70 -32.40 -7.57
C GLY A 482 -15.17 -33.68 -6.87
N PHE A 483 -14.50 -34.03 -5.76
CA PHE A 483 -14.77 -35.25 -5.01
C PHE A 483 -16.12 -35.21 -4.27
N HIS A 484 -16.65 -34.03 -3.93
CA HIS A 484 -17.95 -33.89 -3.25
C HIS A 484 -19.08 -34.47 -4.10
N ARG A 485 -19.09 -34.16 -5.41
CA ARG A 485 -20.05 -34.73 -6.35
C ARG A 485 -19.91 -36.24 -6.48
N LEU A 486 -18.68 -36.74 -6.66
CA LEU A 486 -18.41 -38.17 -6.79
C LEU A 486 -18.89 -38.95 -5.56
N ILE A 487 -18.62 -38.42 -4.36
CA ILE A 487 -19.08 -39.00 -3.10
C ILE A 487 -20.61 -38.94 -2.98
N SER A 488 -21.23 -37.82 -3.34
CA SER A 488 -22.69 -37.68 -3.29
C SER A 488 -23.37 -38.69 -4.21
N GLU A 489 -22.90 -38.83 -5.46
CA GLU A 489 -23.41 -39.83 -6.40
C GLU A 489 -23.19 -41.27 -5.90
N ALA A 490 -22.06 -41.56 -5.24
CA ALA A 490 -21.80 -42.88 -4.67
C ALA A 490 -22.74 -43.20 -3.49
N VAL A 491 -22.96 -42.23 -2.59
CA VAL A 491 -23.90 -42.38 -1.47
C VAL A 491 -25.34 -42.51 -1.97
N GLU A 492 -25.73 -41.78 -3.01
CA GLU A 492 -27.06 -41.90 -3.61
C GLU A 492 -27.29 -43.28 -4.25
N ARG A 493 -26.26 -43.89 -4.86
CA ARG A 493 -26.39 -45.20 -5.52
C ARG A 493 -26.53 -46.37 -4.56
N GLY A 494 -25.86 -46.35 -3.41
CA GLY A 494 -25.82 -47.52 -2.53
C GLY A 494 -25.62 -47.25 -1.05
N GLY A 495 -25.75 -45.98 -0.63
CA GLY A 495 -25.59 -45.58 0.76
C GLY A 495 -24.15 -45.65 1.27
N TYR A 496 -24.02 -45.58 2.59
CA TYR A 496 -22.74 -45.49 3.31
C TYR A 496 -21.74 -46.58 2.92
N GLN A 497 -22.18 -47.84 2.99
CA GLN A 497 -21.29 -48.99 2.84
C GLN A 497 -20.80 -49.13 1.40
N TYR A 498 -21.69 -48.93 0.42
CA TYR A 498 -21.34 -48.92 -0.99
C TYR A 498 -20.33 -47.82 -1.32
N ALA A 499 -20.52 -46.61 -0.80
CA ALA A 499 -19.58 -45.52 -1.04
C ALA A 499 -18.17 -45.85 -0.48
N LEU A 500 -18.07 -46.48 0.70
CA LEU A 500 -16.77 -46.89 1.25
C LEU A 500 -16.10 -47.98 0.40
N GLU A 501 -16.85 -49.00 -0.01
CA GLU A 501 -16.34 -50.12 -0.82
C GLU A 501 -15.92 -49.66 -2.22
N GLN A 502 -16.71 -48.78 -2.85
CA GLN A 502 -16.43 -48.27 -4.19
C GLN A 502 -15.06 -47.59 -4.28
N TYR A 503 -14.65 -46.89 -3.22
CA TYR A 503 -13.35 -46.22 -3.15
C TYR A 503 -12.26 -47.01 -2.44
N GLY A 504 -12.53 -48.23 -1.94
CA GLY A 504 -11.54 -49.17 -1.41
C GLY A 504 -10.52 -48.55 -0.45
N ASP A 505 -11.01 -47.95 0.65
CA ASP A 505 -10.24 -47.23 1.69
C ASP A 505 -9.49 -45.95 1.27
N ARG A 506 -9.59 -45.52 0.01
CA ARG A 506 -8.89 -44.33 -0.53
C ARG A 506 -9.58 -43.01 -0.21
N LEU A 507 -10.52 -42.99 0.74
CA LEU A 507 -11.17 -41.77 1.20
C LEU A 507 -10.39 -41.16 2.37
N GLY A 508 -10.00 -39.89 2.21
CA GLY A 508 -9.44 -39.07 3.31
C GLY A 508 -10.48 -38.71 4.38
N GLY A 509 -10.03 -38.03 5.45
CA GLY A 509 -10.89 -37.69 6.59
C GLY A 509 -12.13 -36.88 6.23
N GLU A 510 -11.98 -35.82 5.41
CA GLU A 510 -13.10 -34.99 4.97
C GLU A 510 -14.10 -35.77 4.11
N ALA A 511 -13.61 -36.59 3.18
CA ALA A 511 -14.42 -37.45 2.35
C ALA A 511 -15.24 -38.46 3.18
N ARG A 512 -14.63 -39.09 4.18
CA ARG A 512 -15.32 -40.01 5.10
C ARG A 512 -16.38 -39.29 5.93
N ALA A 513 -16.09 -38.08 6.41
CA ALA A 513 -17.05 -37.25 7.13
C ALA A 513 -18.25 -36.87 6.23
N LEU A 514 -17.99 -36.54 4.97
CA LEU A 514 -19.02 -36.24 3.98
C LEU A 514 -19.90 -37.46 3.67
N VAL A 515 -19.30 -38.63 3.38
CA VAL A 515 -20.03 -39.89 3.18
C VAL A 515 -20.95 -40.17 4.36
N ARG A 516 -20.43 -40.03 5.58
CA ARG A 516 -21.19 -40.23 6.82
C ARG A 516 -22.34 -39.24 6.93
N ALA A 517 -22.10 -37.95 6.72
CA ALA A 517 -23.12 -36.91 6.81
C ALA A 517 -24.26 -37.12 5.78
N LEU A 518 -23.90 -37.37 4.51
CA LEU A 518 -24.87 -37.58 3.42
C LEU A 518 -25.70 -38.86 3.62
N SER A 519 -25.12 -39.89 4.24
CA SER A 519 -25.83 -41.14 4.53
C SER A 519 -26.91 -41.00 5.60
N PHE A 520 -26.86 -39.95 6.44
CA PHE A 520 -27.89 -39.66 7.43
C PHE A 520 -29.04 -38.81 6.88
N THR A 521 -28.82 -38.07 5.79
CA THR A 521 -29.85 -37.32 5.07
C THR A 521 -30.48 -38.21 4.00
N ARG A 522 -31.58 -38.90 4.31
CA ARG A 522 -32.40 -39.61 3.31
C ARG A 522 -32.88 -38.63 2.23
N PRO A 523 -32.94 -39.01 0.93
CA PRO A 523 -33.59 -38.19 -0.07
C PRO A 523 -35.10 -38.06 0.27
N PRO A 524 -35.73 -36.90 0.01
CA PRO A 524 -37.17 -36.79 0.08
C PRO A 524 -37.80 -37.75 -0.93
N ASN A 525 -38.71 -38.60 -0.47
CA ASN A 525 -39.43 -39.57 -1.29
C ASN A 525 -40.08 -38.91 -2.53
N GLY A 526 -39.74 -39.39 -3.72
CA GLY A 526 -40.47 -39.22 -4.97
C GLY A 526 -39.70 -39.98 -6.05
N THR A 527 -40.18 -41.05 -6.66
CA THR A 527 -41.55 -41.43 -7.02
C THR A 527 -41.76 -42.93 -6.80
N ALA A 528 -42.91 -43.30 -6.25
CA ALA A 528 -43.39 -44.67 -6.36
C ALA A 528 -43.67 -44.96 -7.84
N THR A 529 -42.99 -45.96 -8.38
CA THR A 529 -43.45 -46.70 -9.55
C THR A 529 -44.81 -47.31 -9.21
N SER A 530 -45.87 -46.75 -9.77
CA SER A 530 -47.14 -47.46 -9.90
C SER A 530 -47.04 -48.37 -11.12
N ASP A 531 -46.72 -49.64 -10.89
CA ASP A 531 -47.17 -50.71 -11.77
C ASP A 531 -48.68 -50.89 -11.56
N ASN A 532 -49.46 -50.48 -12.56
CA ASN A 532 -50.61 -51.21 -13.11
C ASN A 532 -51.06 -50.57 -14.42
#